data_AF-A0A1B6ADU6-F1
#
_entry.id   AF-A0A1B6ADU6-F1
#
_cell.length_a   1.000
_cell.length_b   1.000
_cell.length_c   1.000
_cell.angle_alpha   90.00
_cell.angle_beta   90.00
_cell.angle_gamma   90.00
#
_symmetry.space_group_name_H-M   'P 1'
#
loop_
_entity.id
_entity.type
_entity.pdbx_description
1 polymer ?
#
loop_
_entity_poly.entity_id
_entity_poly.type
_entity_poly.pdbx_seq_one_letter_code
_entity_poly.pdbx_strand_id
1 'polypeptide(L)'
;MTRPVSSAGPSGTHGAADGSAGGSTDPGAPGGGSASGRTVVSPRRASRGASLRLALTHTLPAFARGVPSPRPAVTRLLGAAGQPRWSAATLRSLRARHDGAPVLVGGPSGDLLVLLDPADVQEFFARPVRELALDAVDKTRMLSVLEPTGVVCSHGDLRERRRAVNDQVLAYREETHPSWDTFRTVIAEECTRLTTGPALPYARLRRTVQRISRRITLGDQAAGDEELHRWLLALRQEGNWGAVRRGPTPAGRRLYEAATTRLRVYAPHAPAPTLLGRLRTAAAAGDEDVDGVGQAHHWLLALDTVAPIVARTLLLLAFHPAEQAALHEAPHALDTTRLRACVLESLRLHPIVPDLLRILRTDTTWRGIPCPAGTHVLVPIGFLQRDSQLVPGGGLFIPGRWLAEDADHDPRMAPFGHGEGRCPGDRLGLLAAAEVCAQLLREHRVTAGRPRLDPHRPLPGTLESSGIHLTLARA
;
A
#
# COMPACT_ATOMS: atom_id res chain seq x y z
N MET A 1 -38.03 31.62 31.38
CA MET A 1 -39.43 31.29 31.01
C MET A 1 -39.40 29.87 30.47
N THR A 2 -39.49 28.89 31.37
CA THR A 2 -40.70 28.19 31.86
C THR A 2 -40.92 26.90 31.08
N ARG A 3 -40.87 25.83 31.87
CA ARG A 3 -40.85 24.41 31.54
C ARG A 3 -42.29 23.85 31.75
N PRO A 4 -42.53 22.53 31.93
CA PRO A 4 -43.27 21.61 31.05
C PRO A 4 -44.55 21.00 31.69
N VAL A 5 -45.25 20.04 31.06
CA VAL A 5 -46.13 19.00 31.69
C VAL A 5 -46.22 17.81 30.70
N SER A 6 -45.85 16.53 30.97
CA SER A 6 -46.47 15.44 31.80
C SER A 6 -47.92 15.09 31.39
N SER A 7 -48.52 13.89 31.46
CA SER A 7 -48.32 12.61 32.17
C SER A 7 -49.30 11.57 31.57
N ALA A 8 -48.94 10.29 31.38
CA ALA A 8 -49.31 9.09 32.18
C ALA A 8 -50.59 8.31 31.77
N GLY A 9 -50.51 6.96 31.89
CA GLY A 9 -51.46 5.91 31.45
C GLY A 9 -52.73 5.73 32.31
N PRO A 10 -53.24 4.51 32.68
CA PRO A 10 -52.69 3.14 32.55
C PRO A 10 -53.71 2.01 32.19
N SER A 11 -53.26 0.75 32.05
CA SER A 11 -53.64 -0.44 32.87
C SER A 11 -54.56 -1.50 32.24
N GLY A 12 -54.20 -2.79 32.44
CA GLY A 12 -55.02 -3.97 32.15
C GLY A 12 -54.25 -5.28 32.38
N THR A 13 -54.47 -5.92 33.53
CA THR A 13 -53.84 -7.13 34.06
C THR A 13 -54.73 -8.38 33.94
N HIS A 14 -54.11 -9.58 33.97
CA HIS A 14 -54.54 -10.91 34.47
C HIS A 14 -54.15 -12.03 33.48
N GLY A 15 -53.64 -13.21 33.88
CA GLY A 15 -53.50 -13.83 35.19
C GLY A 15 -52.51 -15.01 35.13
N ALA A 16 -52.21 -15.57 36.31
CA ALA A 16 -51.13 -16.50 36.62
C ALA A 16 -51.62 -17.96 36.80
N ALA A 17 -50.68 -18.81 37.26
CA ALA A 17 -50.79 -20.18 37.80
C ALA A 17 -50.80 -21.32 36.78
N ASP A 18 -50.22 -22.50 36.98
CA ASP A 18 -49.27 -23.10 37.95
C ASP A 18 -48.99 -24.53 37.39
N GLY A 19 -47.90 -25.21 37.78
CA GLY A 19 -47.86 -26.68 37.66
C GLY A 19 -46.51 -27.36 37.43
N SER A 20 -45.78 -27.57 38.54
CA SER A 20 -44.91 -28.71 38.91
C SER A 20 -44.45 -29.77 37.89
N ALA A 21 -43.11 -29.91 37.81
CA ALA A 21 -42.26 -31.10 38.07
C ALA A 21 -42.72 -32.54 37.73
N GLY A 22 -41.84 -33.28 37.03
CA GLY A 22 -41.65 -34.72 37.27
C GLY A 22 -41.15 -35.56 36.07
N GLY A 23 -39.96 -36.16 36.21
CA GLY A 23 -39.75 -37.57 35.84
C GLY A 23 -39.19 -37.94 34.46
N SER A 24 -37.88 -38.23 34.46
CA SER A 24 -37.12 -39.21 33.64
C SER A 24 -37.86 -40.17 32.70
N THR A 25 -37.35 -40.36 31.47
CA THR A 25 -36.70 -41.59 30.92
C THR A 25 -36.60 -41.52 29.39
N ASP A 26 -35.40 -41.73 28.85
CA ASP A 26 -35.13 -42.17 27.46
C ASP A 26 -35.08 -43.72 27.51
N PRO A 27 -35.34 -44.54 26.45
CA PRO A 27 -34.85 -44.34 25.07
C PRO A 27 -35.79 -44.77 23.93
N GLY A 28 -35.63 -44.18 22.74
CA GLY A 28 -36.28 -44.68 21.52
C GLY A 28 -35.76 -44.05 20.24
N ALA A 29 -34.77 -44.68 19.61
CA ALA A 29 -34.37 -44.37 18.24
C ALA A 29 -35.50 -44.70 17.23
N PRO A 30 -35.61 -43.91 16.15
CA PRO A 30 -35.28 -44.43 14.82
C PRO A 30 -34.39 -43.40 14.08
N GLY A 31 -33.33 -43.80 13.37
CA GLY A 31 -33.42 -44.60 12.16
C GLY A 31 -33.03 -43.74 10.95
N GLY A 32 -31.82 -43.93 10.45
CA GLY A 32 -31.47 -43.76 9.03
C GLY A 32 -31.63 -42.37 8.40
N GLY A 33 -30.93 -41.36 8.90
CA GLY A 33 -30.69 -40.12 8.17
C GLY A 33 -29.42 -40.21 7.33
N SER A 34 -29.59 -40.50 6.03
CA SER A 34 -28.57 -40.39 4.98
C SER A 34 -27.61 -39.23 5.22
N ALA A 35 -26.35 -39.53 5.55
CA ALA A 35 -25.26 -38.59 5.54
C ALA A 35 -25.11 -38.05 4.11
N SER A 36 -25.72 -36.89 3.85
CA SER A 36 -25.45 -36.11 2.64
C SER A 36 -23.95 -35.87 2.61
N GLY A 37 -23.27 -36.46 1.62
CA GLY A 37 -21.84 -36.39 1.48
C GLY A 37 -21.38 -34.95 1.62
N ARG A 38 -20.58 -34.68 2.67
CA ARG A 38 -19.66 -33.55 2.64
C ARG A 38 -18.77 -33.81 1.45
N THR A 39 -19.06 -33.15 0.33
CA THR A 39 -18.10 -32.99 -0.76
C THR A 39 -16.90 -32.32 -0.12
N VAL A 40 -15.93 -33.12 0.29
CA VAL A 40 -14.60 -32.65 0.66
C VAL A 40 -14.06 -32.06 -0.64
N VAL A 41 -14.22 -30.75 -0.81
CA VAL A 41 -13.58 -30.03 -1.90
C VAL A 41 -12.09 -30.19 -1.63
N SER A 42 -11.46 -31.11 -2.37
CA SER A 42 -10.02 -31.30 -2.28
C SER A 42 -9.34 -29.94 -2.45
N PRO A 43 -8.26 -29.64 -1.69
CA PRO A 43 -7.57 -28.38 -1.86
C PRO A 43 -7.20 -28.23 -3.33
N ARG A 44 -7.70 -27.17 -3.97
CA ARG A 44 -7.45 -26.82 -5.38
C ARG A 44 -5.99 -26.38 -5.51
N ARG A 45 -5.07 -27.33 -5.31
CA ARG A 45 -3.62 -27.14 -5.38
C ARG A 45 -3.21 -27.06 -6.84
N ALA A 46 -2.36 -26.09 -7.15
CA ALA A 46 -1.78 -25.96 -8.47
C ALA A 46 -0.99 -27.23 -8.84
N SER A 47 -1.15 -27.70 -10.07
CA SER A 47 -0.27 -28.73 -10.63
C SER A 47 1.19 -28.26 -10.60
N ARG A 48 2.15 -29.20 -10.57
CA ARG A 48 3.59 -28.88 -10.58
C ARG A 48 3.97 -27.95 -11.74
N GLY A 49 3.40 -28.18 -12.93
CA GLY A 49 3.62 -27.33 -14.10
C GLY A 49 3.03 -25.93 -13.95
N ALA A 50 1.85 -25.79 -13.34
CA ALA A 50 1.25 -24.49 -13.06
C ALA A 50 2.06 -23.71 -12.01
N SER A 51 2.53 -24.38 -10.95
CA SER A 51 3.42 -23.81 -9.93
C SER A 51 4.74 -23.34 -10.52
N LEU A 52 5.39 -24.16 -11.36
CA LEU A 52 6.63 -23.78 -12.05
C LEU A 52 6.41 -22.58 -12.97
N ARG A 53 5.30 -22.55 -13.72
CA ARG A 53 4.96 -21.43 -14.59
C ARG A 53 4.73 -20.14 -13.80
N LEU A 54 4.04 -20.21 -12.65
CA LEU A 54 3.86 -19.06 -11.77
C LEU A 54 5.23 -18.56 -11.26
N ALA A 55 6.08 -19.46 -10.78
CA ALA A 55 7.42 -19.12 -10.33
C ALA A 55 8.24 -18.41 -11.42
N LEU A 56 8.30 -18.97 -12.63
CA LEU A 56 9.09 -18.43 -13.75
C LEU A 56 8.55 -17.11 -14.31
N THR A 57 7.23 -16.93 -14.31
CA THR A 57 6.61 -15.77 -14.97
C THR A 57 6.26 -14.63 -14.00
N HIS A 58 6.15 -14.88 -12.70
CA HIS A 58 5.72 -13.91 -11.70
C HIS A 58 6.73 -13.75 -10.56
N THR A 59 6.94 -14.80 -9.76
CA THR A 59 7.74 -14.71 -8.52
C THR A 59 9.22 -14.46 -8.75
N LEU A 60 9.86 -15.24 -9.62
CA LEU A 60 11.30 -15.10 -9.91
C LEU A 60 11.62 -13.76 -10.59
N PRO A 61 10.84 -13.27 -11.58
CA PRO A 61 11.02 -11.93 -12.11
C PRO A 61 10.86 -10.81 -11.06
N ALA A 62 9.91 -10.93 -10.13
CA ALA A 62 9.75 -9.96 -9.04
C ALA A 62 11.00 -9.93 -8.15
N PHE A 63 11.53 -11.10 -7.77
CA PHE A 63 12.78 -11.21 -7.02
C PHE A 63 13.99 -10.62 -7.78
N ALA A 64 14.14 -10.97 -9.07
CA ALA A 64 15.22 -10.48 -9.91
C ALA A 64 15.17 -8.95 -10.09
N ARG A 65 13.97 -8.38 -10.22
CA ARG A 65 13.76 -6.93 -10.24
C ARG A 65 14.16 -6.28 -8.92
N GLY A 66 13.94 -6.96 -7.80
CA GLY A 66 14.14 -6.41 -6.46
C GLY A 66 12.84 -5.80 -5.95
N VAL A 67 12.37 -6.27 -4.79
CA VAL A 67 11.05 -5.92 -4.25
C VAL A 67 11.10 -4.59 -3.48
N PRO A 68 11.93 -4.39 -2.45
CA PRO A 68 11.98 -3.10 -1.75
C PRO A 68 12.67 -2.01 -2.58
N SER A 69 13.63 -2.39 -3.42
CA SER A 69 14.38 -1.46 -4.28
C SER A 69 14.53 -2.03 -5.70
N PRO A 70 13.62 -1.67 -6.62
CA PRO A 70 13.69 -2.11 -8.00
C PRO A 70 15.01 -1.70 -8.67
N ARG A 71 15.63 -2.63 -9.39
CA ARG A 71 16.88 -2.46 -10.15
C ARG A 71 16.53 -1.93 -11.55
N PRO A 72 16.79 -0.65 -11.88
CA PRO A 72 16.25 -0.05 -13.12
C PRO A 72 16.61 -0.77 -14.42
N ALA A 73 17.85 -1.27 -14.54
CA ALA A 73 18.27 -2.03 -15.72
C ALA A 73 17.49 -3.33 -15.88
N VAL A 74 17.29 -4.07 -14.79
CA VAL A 74 16.52 -5.32 -14.78
C VAL A 74 15.04 -5.05 -15.02
N THR A 75 14.47 -4.01 -14.39
CA THR A 75 13.09 -3.58 -14.62
C THR A 75 12.83 -3.29 -16.10
N ARG A 76 13.72 -2.53 -16.75
CA ARG A 76 13.61 -2.21 -18.19
C ARG A 76 13.74 -3.46 -19.06
N LEU A 77 14.70 -4.34 -18.76
CA LEU A 77 14.91 -5.59 -19.50
C LEU A 77 13.67 -6.49 -19.44
N LEU A 78 13.15 -6.76 -18.24
CA LEU A 78 11.95 -7.57 -18.04
C LEU A 78 10.72 -6.93 -18.70
N GLY A 79 10.59 -5.62 -18.61
CA GLY A 79 9.53 -4.86 -19.28
C GLY A 79 9.58 -5.01 -20.81
N ALA A 80 10.77 -4.83 -21.40
CA ALA A 80 11.01 -4.98 -22.83
C ALA A 80 10.80 -6.42 -23.32
N ALA A 81 11.17 -7.41 -22.50
CA ALA A 81 10.90 -8.81 -22.77
C ALA A 81 9.40 -9.17 -22.69
N GLY A 82 8.53 -8.28 -22.18
CA GLY A 82 7.10 -8.55 -22.08
C GLY A 82 6.70 -9.35 -20.84
N GLN A 83 7.58 -9.46 -19.83
CA GLN A 83 7.33 -10.23 -18.61
C GLN A 83 6.00 -9.88 -17.91
N PRO A 84 5.57 -8.60 -17.78
CA PRO A 84 4.28 -8.29 -17.18
C PRO A 84 3.09 -8.95 -17.91
N ARG A 85 3.16 -9.10 -19.25
CA ARG A 85 2.12 -9.76 -20.03
C ARG A 85 2.11 -11.26 -19.80
N TRP A 86 3.29 -11.89 -19.71
CA TRP A 86 3.41 -13.32 -19.41
C TRP A 86 2.91 -13.64 -18.00
N SER A 87 3.26 -12.81 -17.02
CA SER A 87 2.77 -12.92 -15.65
C SER A 87 1.25 -12.84 -15.58
N ALA A 88 0.65 -11.81 -16.21
CA ALA A 88 -0.79 -11.66 -16.28
C ALA A 88 -1.48 -12.83 -16.99
N ALA A 89 -0.88 -13.36 -18.07
CA ALA A 89 -1.42 -14.54 -18.77
C ALA A 89 -1.39 -15.80 -17.89
N THR A 90 -0.34 -15.99 -17.08
CA THR A 90 -0.27 -17.09 -16.11
C THR A 90 -1.32 -16.95 -15.02
N LEU A 91 -1.49 -15.75 -14.44
CA LEU A 91 -2.50 -15.50 -13.40
C LEU A 91 -3.93 -15.66 -13.94
N ARG A 92 -4.23 -15.16 -15.15
CA ARG A 92 -5.52 -15.42 -15.83
C ARG A 92 -5.74 -16.91 -16.08
N SER A 93 -4.72 -17.62 -16.54
CA SER A 93 -4.81 -19.06 -16.76
C SER A 93 -5.07 -19.82 -15.45
N LEU A 94 -4.47 -19.41 -14.33
CA LEU A 94 -4.76 -20.01 -13.02
C LEU A 94 -6.21 -19.73 -12.62
N ARG A 95 -6.65 -18.49 -12.75
CA ARG A 95 -8.01 -18.06 -12.43
C ARG A 95 -9.04 -18.86 -13.24
N ALA A 96 -8.86 -18.96 -14.55
CA ALA A 96 -9.79 -19.66 -15.44
C ALA A 96 -9.87 -21.17 -15.14
N ARG A 97 -8.73 -21.84 -14.90
CA ARG A 97 -8.71 -23.29 -14.60
C ARG A 97 -9.36 -23.65 -13.27
N HIS A 98 -9.37 -22.71 -12.33
CA HIS A 98 -9.92 -22.90 -10.99
C HIS A 98 -11.23 -22.13 -10.78
N ASP A 99 -11.86 -21.65 -11.85
CA ASP A 99 -13.14 -20.94 -11.83
C ASP A 99 -13.18 -19.79 -10.80
N GLY A 100 -12.13 -18.97 -10.81
CA GLY A 100 -11.97 -17.85 -9.88
C GLY A 100 -11.65 -18.24 -8.43
N ALA A 101 -11.65 -19.53 -8.07
CA ALA A 101 -11.27 -19.95 -6.72
C ALA A 101 -9.79 -19.66 -6.42
N PRO A 102 -9.44 -19.39 -5.15
CA PRO A 102 -8.05 -19.22 -4.76
C PRO A 102 -7.28 -20.54 -4.91
N VAL A 103 -5.98 -20.43 -5.18
CA VAL A 103 -5.15 -21.57 -5.58
C VAL A 103 -3.99 -21.75 -4.62
N LEU A 104 -3.84 -22.95 -4.06
CA LEU A 104 -2.69 -23.31 -3.23
C LEU A 104 -1.48 -23.66 -4.10
N VAL A 105 -0.36 -23.00 -3.86
CA VAL A 105 0.91 -23.22 -4.55
C VAL A 105 1.98 -23.55 -3.51
N GLY A 106 2.78 -24.59 -3.75
CA GLY A 106 3.93 -24.87 -2.89
C GLY A 106 5.04 -23.85 -3.12
N GLY A 107 5.55 -23.25 -2.04
CA GLY A 107 6.66 -22.31 -2.05
C GLY A 107 7.83 -22.74 -1.15
N PRO A 108 8.98 -22.07 -1.26
CA PRO A 108 10.16 -22.38 -0.44
C PRO A 108 9.95 -22.12 1.06
N SER A 109 9.02 -21.22 1.40
CA SER A 109 8.70 -20.82 2.78
C SER A 109 7.38 -21.42 3.29
N GLY A 110 6.81 -22.39 2.57
CA GLY A 110 5.54 -23.04 2.90
C GLY A 110 4.50 -22.90 1.79
N ASP A 111 3.26 -23.25 2.12
CA ASP A 111 2.13 -23.11 1.21
C ASP A 111 1.75 -21.64 0.99
N LEU A 112 1.47 -21.30 -0.26
CA LEU A 112 1.08 -19.98 -0.73
C LEU A 112 -0.32 -20.05 -1.36
N LEU A 113 -1.31 -19.47 -0.70
CA LEU A 113 -2.66 -19.29 -1.24
C LEU A 113 -2.68 -18.02 -2.11
N VAL A 114 -2.89 -18.18 -3.41
CA VAL A 114 -2.97 -17.07 -4.37
C VAL A 114 -4.43 -16.71 -4.59
N LEU A 115 -4.80 -15.47 -4.26
CA LEU A 115 -6.15 -14.93 -4.43
C LEU A 115 -6.29 -14.29 -5.81
N LEU A 116 -7.30 -14.70 -6.58
CA LEU A 116 -7.44 -14.31 -7.99
C LEU A 116 -8.79 -13.68 -8.33
N ASP A 117 -9.67 -13.53 -7.33
CA ASP A 117 -11.01 -12.97 -7.49
C ASP A 117 -11.26 -11.79 -6.55
N PRO A 118 -11.98 -10.74 -6.98
CA PRO A 118 -12.27 -9.59 -6.12
C PRO A 118 -12.96 -9.93 -4.80
N ALA A 119 -13.82 -10.97 -4.75
CA ALA A 119 -14.47 -11.39 -3.52
C ALA A 119 -13.44 -11.90 -2.48
N ASP A 120 -12.44 -12.65 -2.94
CA ASP A 120 -11.33 -13.11 -2.09
C ASP A 120 -10.48 -11.92 -1.61
N VAL A 121 -10.28 -10.91 -2.46
CA VAL A 121 -9.56 -9.70 -2.07
C VAL A 121 -10.32 -8.90 -1.00
N GLN A 122 -11.65 -8.83 -1.11
CA GLN A 122 -12.49 -8.20 -0.10
C GLN A 122 -12.37 -8.95 1.25
N GLU A 123 -12.46 -10.29 1.23
CA GLU A 123 -12.26 -11.11 2.42
C GLU A 123 -10.86 -10.90 3.03
N PHE A 124 -9.82 -10.83 2.20
CA PHE A 124 -8.44 -10.52 2.62
C PHE A 124 -8.31 -9.19 3.36
N PHE A 125 -9.00 -8.15 2.90
CA PHE A 125 -8.97 -6.86 3.57
C PHE A 125 -9.85 -6.81 4.83
N ALA A 126 -10.97 -7.53 4.84
CA ALA A 126 -11.90 -7.58 5.97
C ALA A 126 -11.37 -8.40 7.15
N ARG A 127 -10.52 -9.40 6.90
CA ARG A 127 -9.94 -10.24 7.95
C ARG A 127 -9.02 -9.43 8.89
N PRO A 128 -9.18 -9.59 10.22
CA PRO A 128 -8.31 -8.93 11.19
C PRO A 128 -6.83 -9.30 11.00
N VAL A 129 -5.95 -8.34 11.24
CA VAL A 129 -4.51 -8.52 11.09
C VAL A 129 -3.93 -9.46 12.15
N ARG A 130 -4.61 -9.63 13.28
CA ARG A 130 -4.22 -10.65 14.27
C ARG A 130 -4.35 -12.08 13.71
N GLU A 131 -5.29 -12.32 12.80
CA GLU A 131 -5.50 -13.62 12.15
C GLU A 131 -4.73 -13.74 10.85
N LEU A 132 -4.79 -12.70 10.02
CA LEU A 132 -4.12 -12.62 8.72
C LEU A 132 -3.05 -11.52 8.78
N ALA A 133 -1.88 -11.91 9.29
CA ALA A 133 -0.85 -10.98 9.73
C ALA A 133 0.02 -10.43 8.60
N LEU A 134 0.51 -9.20 8.76
CA LEU A 134 1.33 -8.52 7.75
C LEU A 134 2.79 -8.97 7.73
N ASP A 135 3.27 -9.61 8.80
CA ASP A 135 4.66 -9.97 9.06
C ASP A 135 4.99 -11.39 8.54
N ALA A 136 4.53 -11.70 7.33
CA ALA A 136 4.88 -12.93 6.62
C ALA A 136 6.40 -13.12 6.57
N VAL A 137 6.88 -14.34 6.80
CA VAL A 137 8.32 -14.62 7.09
C VAL A 137 9.27 -13.99 6.06
N ASP A 138 9.02 -14.21 4.76
CA ASP A 138 9.88 -13.67 3.71
C ASP A 138 9.86 -12.14 3.65
N LYS A 139 8.68 -11.55 3.89
CA LYS A 139 8.50 -10.10 3.94
C LYS A 139 9.22 -9.51 5.14
N THR A 140 9.11 -10.12 6.31
CA THR A 140 9.82 -9.68 7.52
C THR A 140 11.33 -9.80 7.34
N ARG A 141 11.86 -10.90 6.79
CA ARG A 141 13.31 -11.04 6.51
C ARG A 141 13.83 -9.98 5.55
N MET A 142 13.02 -9.60 4.58
CA MET A 142 13.32 -8.57 3.59
C MET A 142 13.31 -7.17 4.20
N LEU A 143 12.29 -6.85 4.99
CA LEU A 143 12.05 -5.51 5.52
C LEU A 143 12.81 -5.23 6.82
N SER A 144 13.05 -6.22 7.67
CA SER A 144 13.76 -6.03 8.94
C SER A 144 15.21 -5.53 8.79
N VAL A 145 15.78 -5.58 7.59
CA VAL A 145 17.11 -5.00 7.28
C VAL A 145 17.09 -3.48 7.32
N LEU A 146 15.99 -2.86 6.89
CA LEU A 146 15.81 -1.40 6.88
C LEU A 146 14.84 -0.92 7.97
N GLU A 147 14.04 -1.83 8.51
CA GLU A 147 12.79 -1.54 9.20
C GLU A 147 12.49 -2.58 10.32
N PRO A 148 13.46 -2.97 11.17
CA PRO A 148 13.26 -4.03 12.16
C PRO A 148 12.20 -3.66 13.21
N THR A 149 12.04 -2.37 13.51
CA THR A 149 11.04 -1.86 14.44
C THR A 149 9.73 -1.44 13.78
N GLY A 150 9.56 -1.66 12.47
CA GLY A 150 8.36 -1.21 11.76
C GLY A 150 7.09 -1.96 12.13
N VAL A 151 5.95 -1.27 11.98
CA VAL A 151 4.61 -1.85 12.15
C VAL A 151 4.47 -3.11 11.29
N VAL A 152 4.97 -3.07 10.06
CA VAL A 152 4.86 -4.16 9.09
C VAL A 152 5.64 -5.42 9.48
N CYS A 153 6.66 -5.28 10.32
CA CYS A 153 7.51 -6.36 10.84
C CYS A 153 7.10 -6.81 12.26
N SER A 154 5.96 -6.34 12.77
CA SER A 154 5.47 -6.67 14.12
C SER A 154 4.10 -7.35 14.10
N HIS A 155 3.78 -8.01 15.20
CA HIS A 155 2.54 -8.75 15.39
C HIS A 155 1.94 -8.51 16.78
N GLY A 156 0.66 -8.85 16.95
CA GLY A 156 -0.05 -8.78 18.22
C GLY A 156 -0.05 -7.38 18.83
N ASP A 157 0.06 -7.30 20.15
CA ASP A 157 -0.05 -6.04 20.90
C ASP A 157 1.08 -5.06 20.60
N LEU A 158 2.29 -5.56 20.31
CA LEU A 158 3.40 -4.71 19.89
C LEU A 158 3.07 -4.00 18.57
N ARG A 159 2.44 -4.72 17.63
CA ARG A 159 2.00 -4.10 16.37
C ARG A 159 0.97 -3.02 16.62
N GLU A 160 -0.03 -3.27 17.45
CA GLU A 160 -1.09 -2.28 17.71
C GLU A 160 -0.52 -1.03 18.40
N ARG A 161 0.42 -1.17 19.34
CA ARG A 161 1.13 -0.04 19.94
C ARG A 161 1.92 0.76 18.91
N ARG A 162 2.70 0.10 18.04
CA ARG A 162 3.44 0.77 16.94
C ARG A 162 2.51 1.42 15.92
N ARG A 163 1.39 0.77 15.59
CA ARG A 163 0.35 1.27 14.69
C ARG A 163 -0.29 2.53 15.26
N ALA A 164 -0.62 2.55 16.55
CA ALA A 164 -1.22 3.71 17.21
C ALA A 164 -0.31 4.95 17.13
N VAL A 165 1.00 4.78 17.35
CA VAL A 165 1.98 5.89 17.16
C VAL A 165 1.98 6.39 15.73
N ASN A 166 2.02 5.49 14.74
CA ASN A 166 2.01 5.87 13.33
C ASN A 166 0.70 6.58 12.94
N ASP A 167 -0.46 6.08 13.38
CA ASP A 167 -1.76 6.68 13.10
C ASP A 167 -1.87 8.10 13.69
N GLN A 168 -1.33 8.33 14.89
CA GLN A 168 -1.33 9.64 15.52
C GLN A 168 -0.37 10.62 14.83
N VAL A 169 0.86 10.17 14.54
CA VAL A 169 1.88 11.02 13.92
C VAL A 169 1.50 11.39 12.49
N LEU A 170 1.06 10.41 11.70
CA LEU A 170 0.66 10.56 10.29
C LEU A 170 -0.78 11.05 10.12
N ALA A 171 -1.50 11.28 11.22
CA ALA A 171 -2.90 11.74 11.24
C ALA A 171 -3.83 10.86 10.39
N TYR A 172 -3.66 9.53 10.45
CA TYR A 172 -4.37 8.56 9.61
C TYR A 172 -5.90 8.68 9.67
N ARG A 173 -6.46 9.12 10.81
CA ARG A 173 -7.91 9.28 11.01
C ARG A 173 -8.45 10.63 10.55
N GLU A 174 -7.58 11.59 10.24
CA GLU A 174 -7.97 12.96 9.88
C GLU A 174 -7.96 13.13 8.36
N GLU A 175 -8.94 13.88 7.81
CA GLU A 175 -9.02 14.10 6.36
C GLU A 175 -7.79 14.86 5.85
N THR A 176 -7.35 15.87 6.62
CA THR A 176 -6.14 16.65 6.35
C THR A 176 -5.23 16.57 7.57
N HIS A 177 -3.94 16.37 7.32
CA HIS A 177 -2.94 16.31 8.39
C HIS A 177 -2.85 17.67 9.11
N PRO A 178 -2.79 17.75 10.46
CA PRO A 178 -2.78 19.04 11.18
C PRO A 178 -1.62 19.97 10.82
N SER A 179 -0.49 19.40 10.41
CA SER A 179 0.69 20.16 9.97
C SER A 179 0.74 20.39 8.45
N TRP A 180 -0.38 20.17 7.75
CA TRP A 180 -0.44 20.23 6.29
C TRP A 180 -0.03 21.58 5.73
N ASP A 181 -0.42 22.70 6.34
CA ASP A 181 0.01 24.02 5.85
C ASP A 181 1.53 24.19 5.89
N THR A 182 2.19 23.72 6.94
CA THR A 182 3.66 23.71 7.00
C THR A 182 4.24 22.81 5.93
N PHE A 183 3.69 21.61 5.72
CA PHE A 183 4.16 20.68 4.70
C PHE A 183 3.99 21.23 3.28
N ARG A 184 2.86 21.89 3.02
CA ARG A 184 2.56 22.55 1.75
C ARG A 184 3.55 23.68 1.47
N THR A 185 3.90 24.49 2.48
CA THR A 185 4.94 25.52 2.35
C THR A 185 6.30 24.91 2.02
N VAL A 186 6.72 23.87 2.75
CA VAL A 186 7.97 23.14 2.46
C VAL A 186 7.98 22.59 1.03
N ILE A 187 6.88 21.97 0.59
CA ILE A 187 6.76 21.44 -0.77
C ILE A 187 6.88 22.56 -1.81
N ALA A 188 6.20 23.69 -1.60
CA ALA A 188 6.23 24.84 -2.50
C ALA A 188 7.66 25.40 -2.66
N GLU A 189 8.34 25.64 -1.54
CA GLU A 189 9.71 26.15 -1.53
C GLU A 189 10.68 25.23 -2.28
N GLU A 190 10.62 23.92 -2.03
CA GLU A 190 11.53 22.97 -2.68
C GLU A 190 11.18 22.73 -4.15
N CYS A 191 9.91 22.86 -4.54
CA CYS A 191 9.48 22.73 -5.93
C CYS A 191 9.96 23.87 -6.83
N THR A 192 10.35 25.03 -6.29
CA THR A 192 11.00 26.11 -7.06
C THR A 192 12.26 25.60 -7.80
N ARG A 193 12.94 24.59 -7.26
CA ARG A 193 14.13 23.96 -7.88
C ARG A 193 13.78 23.14 -9.13
N LEU A 194 12.51 22.74 -9.27
CA LEU A 194 12.04 21.89 -10.36
C LEU A 194 11.64 22.68 -11.60
N THR A 195 11.40 23.99 -11.48
CA THR A 195 10.93 24.87 -12.56
C THR A 195 12.03 25.76 -13.12
N THR A 196 13.29 25.58 -12.71
CA THR A 196 14.48 26.35 -13.16
C THR A 196 14.85 26.17 -14.64
N GLY A 197 14.12 25.33 -15.38
CA GLY A 197 14.31 25.13 -16.82
C GLY A 197 13.29 24.14 -17.38
N PRO A 198 13.18 24.03 -18.72
CA PRO A 198 12.13 23.26 -19.37
C PRO A 198 12.30 21.76 -19.19
N ALA A 199 13.52 21.23 -19.07
CA ALA A 199 13.74 19.80 -18.87
C ALA A 199 13.60 19.42 -17.39
N LEU A 200 12.77 18.42 -17.08
CA LEU A 200 12.59 17.83 -15.75
C LEU A 200 13.02 16.34 -15.78
N PRO A 201 14.31 16.04 -15.56
CA PRO A 201 14.77 14.66 -15.41
C PRO A 201 14.35 14.09 -14.04
N TYR A 202 14.03 12.79 -14.00
CA TYR A 202 13.64 12.11 -12.75
C TYR A 202 14.64 12.29 -11.61
N ALA A 203 15.95 12.33 -11.90
CA ALA A 203 16.97 12.52 -10.89
C ALA A 203 16.82 13.85 -10.11
N ARG A 204 16.41 14.93 -10.79
CA ARG A 204 16.17 16.23 -10.15
C ARG A 204 14.91 16.16 -9.28
N LEU A 205 13.81 15.63 -9.83
CA LEU A 205 12.56 15.41 -9.09
C LEU A 205 12.80 14.58 -7.82
N ARG A 206 13.51 13.46 -7.95
CA ARG A 206 13.84 12.58 -6.83
C ARG A 206 14.62 13.30 -5.74
N ARG A 207 15.70 14.03 -6.07
CA ARG A 207 16.49 14.78 -5.07
C ARG A 207 15.64 15.84 -4.35
N THR A 208 14.76 16.52 -5.05
CA THR A 208 13.83 17.49 -4.44
C THR A 208 12.87 16.82 -3.48
N VAL A 209 12.23 15.71 -3.87
CA VAL A 209 11.32 14.96 -2.98
C VAL A 209 12.05 14.40 -1.76
N GLN A 210 13.29 13.93 -1.90
CA GLN A 210 14.10 13.47 -0.77
C GLN A 210 14.40 14.60 0.22
N ARG A 211 14.61 15.81 -0.29
CA ARG A 211 14.76 17.01 0.55
C ARG A 211 13.46 17.40 1.24
N ILE A 212 12.33 17.36 0.54
CA ILE A 212 10.98 17.55 1.12
C ILE A 212 10.74 16.53 2.24
N SER A 213 11.03 15.25 1.99
CA SER A 213 10.89 14.14 2.95
C SER A 213 11.64 14.44 4.25
N ARG A 214 12.92 14.83 4.16
CA ARG A 214 13.72 15.22 5.34
C ARG A 214 13.14 16.43 6.08
N ARG A 215 12.71 17.48 5.36
CA ARG A 215 12.15 18.69 5.99
C ARG A 215 10.82 18.43 6.69
N ILE A 216 9.92 17.66 6.07
CA ILE A 216 8.63 17.26 6.66
C ILE A 216 8.83 16.34 7.88
N THR A 217 9.76 15.40 7.80
CA THR A 217 9.94 14.41 8.86
C THR A 217 10.77 14.94 10.02
N LEU A 218 11.87 15.65 9.73
CA LEU A 218 12.89 16.00 10.72
C LEU A 218 12.92 17.52 10.99
N GLY A 219 12.70 18.34 9.96
CA GLY A 219 12.78 19.81 10.00
C GLY A 219 13.85 20.37 9.06
N ASP A 220 13.90 21.70 8.95
CA ASP A 220 14.77 22.41 7.99
C ASP A 220 16.26 22.15 8.22
N GLN A 221 16.66 21.90 9.47
CA GLN A 221 18.03 21.55 9.82
C GLN A 221 18.52 20.24 9.17
N ALA A 222 17.60 19.39 8.70
CA ALA A 222 17.93 18.14 8.00
C ALA A 222 17.84 18.27 6.47
N ALA A 223 17.49 19.44 5.92
CA ALA A 223 17.25 19.60 4.49
C ALA A 223 18.47 19.19 3.63
N GLY A 224 19.68 19.47 4.15
CA GLY A 224 20.96 19.14 3.52
C GLY A 224 21.53 17.76 3.86
N ASP A 225 20.87 16.95 4.68
CA ASP A 225 21.41 15.65 5.11
C ASP A 225 21.24 14.56 4.03
N GLU A 226 22.02 14.67 2.96
CA GLU A 226 22.08 13.69 1.89
C GLU A 226 22.72 12.37 2.31
N GLU A 227 23.53 12.40 3.36
CA GLU A 227 24.20 11.22 3.88
C GLU A 227 23.22 10.26 4.55
N LEU A 228 22.39 10.73 5.48
CA LEU A 228 21.33 9.93 6.09
C LEU A 228 20.49 9.26 5.01
N HIS A 229 20.13 10.03 3.99
CA HIS A 229 19.33 9.55 2.88
C HIS A 229 20.02 8.44 2.07
N ARG A 230 21.32 8.59 1.78
CA ARG A 230 22.12 7.54 1.11
C ARG A 230 22.15 6.26 1.94
N TRP A 231 22.31 6.34 3.26
CA TRP A 231 22.30 5.16 4.13
C TRP A 231 20.96 4.43 4.07
N LEU A 232 19.84 5.15 4.18
CA LEU A 232 18.49 4.57 4.09
C LEU A 232 18.25 3.87 2.75
N LEU A 233 18.70 4.46 1.64
CA LEU A 233 18.59 3.83 0.32
C LEU A 233 19.49 2.60 0.18
N ALA A 234 20.69 2.61 0.76
CA ALA A 234 21.59 1.45 0.78
C ALA A 234 20.97 0.29 1.59
N LEU A 235 20.38 0.58 2.75
CA LEU A 235 19.63 -0.40 3.55
C LEU A 235 18.45 -0.99 2.77
N ARG A 236 17.68 -0.14 2.06
CA ARG A 236 16.58 -0.60 1.21
C ARG A 236 17.07 -1.51 0.07
N GLN A 237 18.19 -1.20 -0.56
CA GLN A 237 18.81 -2.05 -1.58
C GLN A 237 19.26 -3.40 -1.01
N GLU A 238 19.82 -3.38 0.19
CA GLU A 238 20.22 -4.58 0.90
C GLU A 238 19.02 -5.50 1.22
N GLY A 239 17.84 -4.91 1.49
CA GLY A 239 16.59 -5.62 1.68
C GLY A 239 16.21 -6.55 0.51
N ASN A 240 16.61 -6.23 -0.73
CA ASN A 240 16.38 -7.12 -1.90
C ASN A 240 16.94 -8.54 -1.71
N TRP A 241 17.95 -8.70 -0.84
CA TRP A 241 18.59 -9.98 -0.56
C TRP A 241 18.10 -10.62 0.74
N GLY A 242 17.28 -9.92 1.53
CA GLY A 242 16.85 -10.39 2.85
C GLY A 242 16.02 -11.67 2.83
N ALA A 243 15.28 -11.94 1.75
CA ALA A 243 14.57 -13.21 1.60
C ALA A 243 15.51 -14.44 1.45
N VAL A 244 16.73 -14.23 0.93
CA VAL A 244 17.73 -15.30 0.70
C VAL A 244 18.79 -15.32 1.80
N ARG A 245 19.21 -14.15 2.29
CA ARG A 245 20.21 -14.00 3.34
C ARG A 245 19.55 -14.02 4.71
N ARG A 246 20.10 -14.76 5.67
CA ARG A 246 19.62 -14.79 7.06
C ARG A 246 20.03 -13.52 7.82
N GLY A 247 19.37 -12.40 7.53
CA GLY A 247 19.52 -11.12 8.24
C GLY A 247 20.50 -10.11 7.60
N PRO A 248 20.69 -8.94 8.24
CA PRO A 248 21.53 -7.85 7.72
C PRO A 248 23.02 -8.20 7.74
N THR A 249 23.78 -7.65 6.80
CA THR A 249 25.25 -7.73 6.78
C THR A 249 25.85 -6.91 7.92
N PRO A 250 27.13 -7.15 8.29
CA PRO A 250 27.84 -6.27 9.22
C PRO A 250 27.87 -4.81 8.76
N ALA A 251 28.00 -4.56 7.45
CA ALA A 251 27.91 -3.21 6.89
C ALA A 251 26.50 -2.62 7.04
N GLY A 252 25.46 -3.40 6.73
CA GLY A 252 24.06 -3.03 6.92
C GLY A 252 23.74 -2.65 8.36
N ARG A 253 24.17 -3.46 9.33
CA ARG A 253 23.98 -3.14 10.77
C ARG A 253 24.61 -1.81 11.14
N ARG A 254 25.85 -1.55 10.71
CA ARG A 254 26.52 -0.26 10.94
C ARG A 254 25.78 0.91 10.29
N LEU A 255 25.23 0.73 9.09
CA LEU A 255 24.43 1.77 8.42
C LEU A 255 23.12 2.04 9.17
N TYR A 256 22.43 1.00 9.65
CA TYR A 256 21.21 1.13 10.44
C TYR A 256 21.47 1.84 11.77
N GLU A 257 22.53 1.46 12.48
CA GLU A 257 22.97 2.10 13.72
C GLU A 257 23.33 3.58 13.50
N ALA A 258 24.05 3.89 12.41
CA ALA A 258 24.39 5.26 12.03
C ALA A 258 23.15 6.10 11.71
N ALA A 259 22.20 5.56 10.92
CA ALA A 259 20.94 6.23 10.61
C ALA A 259 20.10 6.46 11.87
N THR A 260 19.98 5.45 12.74
CA THR A 260 19.26 5.56 14.01
C THR A 260 19.87 6.62 14.91
N THR A 261 21.20 6.63 15.03
CA THR A 261 21.93 7.64 15.82
C THR A 261 21.67 9.04 15.28
N ARG A 262 21.71 9.21 13.94
CA ARG A 262 21.42 10.49 13.29
C ARG A 262 19.99 10.95 13.55
N LEU A 263 19.00 10.06 13.49
CA LEU A 263 17.61 10.40 13.81
C LEU A 263 17.44 10.81 15.27
N ARG A 264 18.12 10.15 16.21
CA ARG A 264 18.11 10.50 17.63
C ARG A 264 18.77 11.86 17.91
N VAL A 265 19.72 12.30 17.10
CA VAL A 265 20.26 13.68 17.17
C VAL A 265 19.19 14.71 16.76
N TYR A 266 18.38 14.41 15.74
CA TYR A 266 17.32 15.34 15.31
C TYR A 266 16.10 15.35 16.23
N ALA A 267 15.74 14.21 16.82
CA ALA A 267 14.47 14.06 17.55
C ALA A 267 14.21 15.09 18.65
N PRO A 268 15.16 15.44 19.55
CA PRO A 268 14.92 16.44 20.59
C PRO A 268 14.65 17.84 20.06
N HIS A 269 15.18 18.16 18.88
CA HIS A 269 15.15 19.49 18.26
C HIS A 269 14.16 19.59 17.10
N ALA A 270 13.43 18.52 16.78
CA ALA A 270 12.47 18.50 15.69
C ALA A 270 11.33 19.50 15.97
N PRO A 271 11.08 20.48 15.07
CA PRO A 271 10.00 21.45 15.24
C PRO A 271 8.63 20.76 15.36
N ALA A 272 7.73 21.30 16.19
CA ALA A 272 6.43 20.69 16.49
C ALA A 272 5.59 20.27 15.26
N PRO A 273 5.59 21.01 14.13
CA PRO A 273 4.83 20.60 12.94
C PRO A 273 5.44 19.41 12.17
N THR A 274 6.69 19.04 12.41
CA THR A 274 7.32 17.89 11.71
C THR A 274 6.80 16.56 12.25
N LEU A 275 6.99 15.47 11.51
CA LEU A 275 6.58 14.13 11.99
C LEU A 275 7.29 13.74 13.29
N LEU A 276 8.60 14.01 13.42
CA LEU A 276 9.31 13.79 14.69
C LEU A 276 8.88 14.76 15.80
N GLY A 277 8.51 16.00 15.46
CA GLY A 277 7.95 16.95 16.42
C GLY A 277 6.63 16.44 17.00
N ARG A 278 5.74 15.92 16.15
CA ARG A 278 4.46 15.32 16.54
C ARG A 278 4.63 14.03 17.33
N LEU A 279 5.68 13.25 17.06
CA LEU A 279 5.98 12.04 17.86
C LEU A 279 6.09 12.38 19.35
N ARG A 280 6.61 13.55 19.73
CA ARG A 280 6.74 13.94 21.15
C ARG A 280 5.42 14.01 21.92
N THR A 281 4.29 14.17 21.22
CA THR A 281 2.95 14.19 21.84
C THR A 281 2.20 12.88 21.63
N ALA A 282 2.83 11.86 21.03
CA ALA A 282 2.23 10.56 20.83
C ALA A 282 2.20 9.72 22.11
N ALA A 283 1.04 9.13 22.44
CA ALA A 283 0.80 8.51 23.75
C ALA A 283 1.78 7.37 24.08
N ALA A 284 2.28 6.65 23.07
CA ALA A 284 3.26 5.57 23.21
C ALA A 284 4.66 5.95 22.69
N ALA A 285 4.99 7.25 22.62
CA ALA A 285 6.30 7.70 22.14
C ALA A 285 7.46 7.35 23.08
N GLY A 286 7.20 7.21 24.38
CA GLY A 286 8.19 6.84 25.40
C GLY A 286 8.33 5.33 25.63
N ASP A 287 7.59 4.51 24.88
CA ASP A 287 7.63 3.05 25.00
C ASP A 287 8.84 2.49 24.25
N GLU A 288 9.77 1.89 24.99
CA GLU A 288 11.03 1.37 24.43
C GLU A 288 10.81 0.29 23.37
N ASP A 289 9.77 -0.55 23.51
CA ASP A 289 9.46 -1.60 22.54
C ASP A 289 8.95 -1.03 21.21
N VAL A 290 8.27 0.12 21.28
CA VAL A 290 7.70 0.81 20.12
C VAL A 290 8.81 1.46 19.29
N ASP A 291 9.86 1.97 19.95
CA ASP A 291 10.95 2.73 19.35
C ASP A 291 10.39 3.83 18.41
N GLY A 292 9.73 4.82 19.00
CA GLY A 292 9.04 5.88 18.25
C GLY A 292 9.94 6.60 17.26
N VAL A 293 11.18 6.92 17.65
CA VAL A 293 12.17 7.55 16.75
C VAL A 293 12.57 6.59 15.63
N GLY A 294 12.69 5.29 15.93
CA GLY A 294 12.93 4.25 14.93
C GLY A 294 11.87 4.20 13.82
N GLN A 295 10.61 4.56 14.10
CA GLN A 295 9.55 4.63 13.08
C GLN A 295 9.86 5.66 11.99
N ALA A 296 10.67 6.68 12.27
CA ALA A 296 11.01 7.72 11.28
C ALA A 296 11.83 7.20 10.09
N HIS A 297 12.51 6.04 10.23
CA HIS A 297 13.11 5.36 9.08
C HIS A 297 12.06 5.06 8.01
N HIS A 298 10.89 4.56 8.42
CA HIS A 298 9.82 4.13 7.52
C HIS A 298 9.13 5.33 6.90
N TRP A 299 8.94 6.43 7.64
CA TRP A 299 8.35 7.64 7.10
C TRP A 299 9.22 8.27 6.01
N LEU A 300 10.53 8.40 6.24
CA LEU A 300 11.47 8.94 5.25
C LEU A 300 11.46 8.10 3.97
N LEU A 301 11.54 6.77 4.14
CA LEU A 301 11.50 5.81 3.04
C LEU A 301 10.14 5.81 2.33
N ALA A 302 9.03 5.91 3.04
CA ALA A 302 7.70 5.96 2.44
C ALA A 302 7.52 7.25 1.61
N LEU A 303 7.91 8.41 2.15
CA LEU A 303 7.82 9.70 1.46
C LEU A 303 8.70 9.75 0.19
N ASP A 304 9.80 9.00 0.11
CA ASP A 304 10.58 8.89 -1.14
C ASP A 304 9.80 8.31 -2.31
N THR A 305 8.75 7.53 -2.03
CA THR A 305 7.90 6.95 -3.07
C THR A 305 7.04 8.01 -3.76
N VAL A 306 6.93 9.22 -3.21
CA VAL A 306 6.28 10.35 -3.87
C VAL A 306 6.96 10.69 -5.21
N ALA A 307 8.29 10.58 -5.31
CA ALA A 307 9.01 10.90 -6.54
C ALA A 307 8.59 10.04 -7.74
N PRO A 308 8.60 8.68 -7.66
CA PRO A 308 8.13 7.86 -8.77
C PRO A 308 6.64 8.02 -9.04
N ILE A 309 5.81 8.31 -8.04
CA ILE A 309 4.37 8.58 -8.22
C ILE A 309 4.19 9.85 -9.07
N VAL A 310 4.78 10.98 -8.64
CA VAL A 310 4.73 12.26 -9.36
C VAL A 310 5.24 12.11 -10.78
N ALA A 311 6.39 11.45 -10.97
CA ALA A 311 6.98 11.26 -12.30
C ALA A 311 6.04 10.52 -13.25
N ARG A 312 5.38 9.46 -12.78
CA ARG A 312 4.43 8.68 -13.57
C ARG A 312 3.14 9.45 -13.83
N THR A 313 2.61 10.14 -12.84
CA THR A 313 1.39 10.97 -12.99
C THR A 313 1.61 12.08 -14.03
N LEU A 314 2.73 12.81 -13.94
CA LEU A 314 3.06 13.85 -14.93
C LEU A 314 3.32 13.26 -16.32
N LEU A 315 3.96 12.09 -16.42
CA LEU A 315 4.11 11.39 -17.70
C LEU A 315 2.76 11.03 -18.32
N LEU A 316 1.83 10.51 -17.51
CA LEU A 316 0.48 10.18 -17.97
C LEU A 316 -0.25 11.44 -18.44
N LEU A 317 -0.22 12.53 -17.68
CA LEU A 317 -0.81 13.82 -18.07
C LEU A 317 -0.19 14.41 -19.34
N ALA A 318 1.11 14.19 -19.59
CA ALA A 318 1.76 14.62 -20.83
C ALA A 318 1.18 13.94 -22.08
N PHE A 319 0.70 12.69 -21.95
CA PHE A 319 0.07 11.93 -23.04
C PHE A 319 -1.46 11.97 -23.01
N HIS A 320 -2.07 12.65 -22.04
CA HIS A 320 -3.52 12.86 -21.93
C HIS A 320 -3.82 14.36 -21.81
N PRO A 321 -3.63 15.15 -22.88
CA PRO A 321 -3.73 16.61 -22.82
C PRO A 321 -5.13 17.10 -22.43
N ALA A 322 -6.19 16.34 -22.74
CA ALA A 322 -7.54 16.66 -22.30
C ALA A 322 -7.69 16.60 -20.77
N GLU A 323 -7.11 15.57 -20.13
CA GLU A 323 -7.10 15.49 -18.66
C GLU A 323 -6.25 16.60 -18.06
N GLN A 324 -5.08 16.90 -18.64
CA GLN A 324 -4.24 17.99 -18.17
C GLN A 324 -4.90 19.37 -18.31
N ALA A 325 -5.65 19.59 -19.39
CA ALA A 325 -6.43 20.80 -19.59
C ALA A 325 -7.59 20.90 -18.59
N ALA A 326 -8.29 19.79 -18.34
CA ALA A 326 -9.40 19.72 -17.39
C ALA A 326 -8.98 19.96 -15.93
N LEU A 327 -7.67 19.93 -15.61
CA LEU A 327 -7.18 20.32 -14.29
C LEU A 327 -7.25 21.82 -14.03
N HIS A 328 -7.31 22.67 -15.07
CA HIS A 328 -7.32 24.13 -14.88
C HIS A 328 -8.76 24.64 -14.82
N GLU A 329 -9.20 25.09 -13.65
CA GLU A 329 -10.52 25.73 -13.46
C GLU A 329 -10.50 27.19 -13.91
N ALA A 330 -9.37 27.87 -13.64
CA ALA A 330 -9.05 29.22 -14.06
C ALA A 330 -7.52 29.35 -14.24
N PRO A 331 -7.00 30.45 -14.80
CA PRO A 331 -5.56 30.68 -14.83
C PRO A 331 -4.94 30.53 -13.43
N HIS A 332 -3.92 29.68 -13.30
CA HIS A 332 -3.24 29.36 -12.04
C HIS A 332 -4.06 28.68 -10.93
N ALA A 333 -5.34 28.37 -11.17
CA ALA A 333 -6.20 27.61 -10.26
C ALA A 333 -6.40 26.18 -10.77
N LEU A 334 -6.03 25.20 -9.96
CA LEU A 334 -6.14 23.78 -10.30
C LEU A 334 -7.27 23.10 -9.51
N ASP A 335 -8.05 22.27 -10.19
CA ASP A 335 -8.95 21.28 -9.59
C ASP A 335 -8.12 20.23 -8.84
N THR A 336 -7.96 20.45 -7.53
CA THR A 336 -7.17 19.57 -6.68
C THR A 336 -7.81 18.19 -6.50
N THR A 337 -9.13 18.09 -6.62
CA THR A 337 -9.87 16.82 -6.53
C THR A 337 -9.56 15.95 -7.73
N ARG A 338 -9.65 16.50 -8.95
CA ARG A 338 -9.25 15.79 -10.17
C ARG A 338 -7.75 15.48 -10.19
N LEU A 339 -6.90 16.36 -9.67
CA LEU A 339 -5.48 16.06 -9.58
C LEU A 339 -5.19 14.87 -8.66
N ARG A 340 -5.87 14.77 -7.51
CA ARG A 340 -5.79 13.60 -6.61
C ARG A 340 -6.29 12.33 -7.33
N ALA A 341 -7.38 12.42 -8.09
CA ALA A 341 -7.87 11.32 -8.92
C ALA A 341 -6.82 10.84 -9.95
N CYS A 342 -6.10 11.76 -10.61
CA CYS A 342 -4.99 11.43 -11.50
C CYS A 342 -3.85 10.69 -10.77
N VAL A 343 -3.51 11.12 -9.54
CA VAL A 343 -2.48 10.48 -8.72
C VAL A 343 -2.91 9.06 -8.31
N LEU A 344 -4.16 8.89 -7.86
CA LEU A 344 -4.70 7.58 -7.48
C LEU A 344 -4.76 6.62 -8.68
N GLU A 345 -5.15 7.11 -9.86
CA GLU A 345 -5.18 6.28 -11.07
C GLU A 345 -3.78 5.87 -11.52
N SER A 346 -2.80 6.76 -11.41
CA SER A 346 -1.37 6.45 -11.62
C SER A 346 -0.88 5.36 -10.66
N LEU A 347 -1.25 5.44 -9.38
CA LEU A 347 -0.94 4.43 -8.37
C LEU A 347 -1.59 3.07 -8.65
N ARG A 348 -2.85 3.04 -9.08
CA ARG A 348 -3.54 1.79 -9.45
C ARG A 348 -2.90 1.11 -10.66
N LEU A 349 -2.52 1.90 -11.67
CA LEU A 349 -1.89 1.40 -12.88
C LEU A 349 -0.44 0.93 -12.66
N HIS A 350 0.29 1.59 -11.76
CA HIS A 350 1.70 1.33 -11.49
C HIS A 350 1.98 1.36 -9.98
N PRO A 351 1.44 0.37 -9.21
CA PRO A 351 1.52 0.38 -7.76
C PRO A 351 2.96 0.29 -7.27
N ILE A 352 3.24 0.96 -6.14
CA ILE A 352 4.52 0.84 -5.45
C ILE A 352 4.70 -0.57 -4.88
N VAL A 353 3.60 -1.18 -4.40
CA VAL A 353 3.56 -2.56 -3.90
C VAL A 353 2.63 -3.37 -4.81
N PRO A 354 3.16 -4.10 -5.82
CA PRO A 354 2.33 -4.82 -6.79
C PRO A 354 1.72 -6.12 -6.24
N ASP A 355 2.23 -6.64 -5.12
CA ASP A 355 1.83 -7.90 -4.50
C ASP A 355 1.68 -7.69 -2.99
N LEU A 356 0.50 -8.01 -2.44
CA LEU A 356 0.25 -7.98 -0.99
C LEU A 356 0.43 -9.39 -0.43
N LEU A 357 1.33 -9.51 0.56
CA LEU A 357 1.62 -10.78 1.21
C LEU A 357 1.29 -10.70 2.71
N ARG A 358 0.51 -11.67 3.18
CA ARG A 358 0.17 -11.89 4.59
C ARG A 358 0.37 -13.36 4.97
N ILE A 359 0.29 -13.67 6.26
CA ILE A 359 0.44 -15.03 6.80
C ILE A 359 -0.70 -15.34 7.78
N LEU A 360 -1.28 -16.53 7.68
CA LEU A 360 -2.31 -16.99 8.60
C LEU A 360 -1.70 -17.40 9.94
N ARG A 361 -2.29 -16.96 11.05
CA ARG A 361 -1.85 -17.29 12.42
C ARG A 361 -2.62 -18.44 13.05
N THR A 362 -3.78 -18.76 12.50
CA THR A 362 -4.65 -19.84 12.93
C THR A 362 -5.07 -20.68 11.74
N ASP A 363 -5.41 -21.94 11.99
CA ASP A 363 -6.01 -22.81 10.99
C ASP A 363 -7.29 -22.16 10.47
N THR A 364 -7.36 -21.99 9.16
CA THR A 364 -8.40 -21.24 8.49
C THR A 364 -8.96 -22.07 7.35
N THR A 365 -10.26 -21.93 7.11
CA THR A 365 -10.85 -22.40 5.84
C THR A 365 -11.13 -21.18 4.96
N TRP A 366 -10.59 -21.16 3.74
CA TRP A 366 -10.79 -20.09 2.76
C TRP A 366 -11.60 -20.62 1.59
N ARG A 367 -12.85 -20.18 1.43
CA ARG A 367 -13.78 -20.71 0.40
C ARG A 367 -13.81 -22.26 0.35
N GLY A 368 -13.82 -22.91 1.51
CA GLY A 368 -13.82 -24.36 1.63
C GLY A 368 -12.45 -25.03 1.51
N ILE A 369 -11.37 -24.28 1.27
CA ILE A 369 -9.99 -24.79 1.21
C ILE A 369 -9.37 -24.74 2.61
N PRO A 370 -8.93 -25.87 3.19
CA PRO A 370 -8.20 -25.85 4.45
C PRO A 370 -6.81 -25.23 4.27
N CYS A 371 -6.50 -24.22 5.09
CA CYS A 371 -5.25 -23.50 5.14
C CYS A 371 -4.71 -23.54 6.58
N PRO A 372 -3.74 -24.40 6.88
CA PRO A 372 -3.11 -24.45 8.20
C PRO A 372 -2.47 -23.11 8.58
N ALA A 373 -2.33 -22.85 9.88
CA ALA A 373 -1.53 -21.76 10.38
C ALA A 373 -0.12 -21.79 9.76
N GLY A 374 0.41 -20.61 9.40
CA GLY A 374 1.65 -20.47 8.64
C GLY A 374 1.47 -20.44 7.13
N THR A 375 0.28 -20.71 6.60
CA THR A 375 -0.01 -20.53 5.16
C THR A 375 0.10 -19.05 4.78
N HIS A 376 0.90 -18.76 3.75
CA HIS A 376 1.03 -17.44 3.17
C HIS A 376 -0.17 -17.13 2.26
N VAL A 377 -0.64 -15.89 2.25
CA VAL A 377 -1.74 -15.45 1.39
C VAL A 377 -1.26 -14.28 0.53
N LEU A 378 -1.34 -14.46 -0.79
CA LEU A 378 -0.87 -13.51 -1.80
C LEU A 378 -2.05 -12.93 -2.58
N VAL A 379 -2.11 -11.60 -2.62
CA VAL A 379 -2.96 -10.85 -3.56
C VAL A 379 -2.06 -10.20 -4.61
N PRO A 380 -2.06 -10.66 -5.88
CA PRO A 380 -1.32 -10.03 -6.96
C PRO A 380 -2.05 -8.77 -7.44
N ILE A 381 -2.09 -7.74 -6.58
CA ILE A 381 -2.96 -6.57 -6.74
C ILE A 381 -2.66 -5.81 -8.04
N GLY A 382 -1.39 -5.66 -8.42
CA GLY A 382 -1.00 -5.02 -9.68
C GLY A 382 -1.55 -5.74 -10.93
N PHE A 383 -1.81 -7.04 -10.85
CA PHE A 383 -2.51 -7.77 -11.91
C PHE A 383 -4.02 -7.52 -11.83
N LEU A 384 -4.64 -7.74 -10.67
CA LEU A 384 -6.10 -7.70 -10.50
C LEU A 384 -6.69 -6.33 -10.85
N GLN A 385 -6.01 -5.25 -10.46
CA GLN A 385 -6.47 -3.89 -10.73
C GLN A 385 -6.41 -3.54 -12.23
N ARG A 386 -5.55 -4.21 -13.00
CA ARG A 386 -5.31 -3.90 -14.42
C ARG A 386 -5.96 -4.86 -15.40
N ASP A 387 -6.45 -6.00 -14.92
CA ASP A 387 -7.01 -7.02 -15.79
C ASP A 387 -8.35 -6.56 -16.35
N SER A 388 -8.47 -6.50 -17.68
CA SER A 388 -9.68 -5.99 -18.35
C SER A 388 -10.90 -6.91 -18.17
N GLN A 389 -10.68 -8.15 -17.73
CA GLN A 389 -11.74 -9.08 -17.33
C GLN A 389 -12.34 -8.74 -15.94
N LEU A 390 -11.66 -7.91 -15.15
CA LEU A 390 -12.05 -7.52 -13.79
C LEU A 390 -12.42 -6.05 -13.69
N VAL A 391 -11.65 -5.20 -14.37
CA VAL A 391 -11.82 -3.75 -14.38
C VAL A 391 -11.96 -3.33 -15.85
N PRO A 392 -13.15 -2.92 -16.32
CA PRO A 392 -13.35 -2.47 -17.69
C PRO A 392 -12.38 -1.34 -18.03
N GLY A 393 -11.55 -1.49 -19.06
CA GLY A 393 -10.49 -0.52 -19.37
C GLY A 393 -9.39 -0.42 -18.30
N GLY A 394 -9.15 -1.48 -17.50
CA GLY A 394 -8.22 -1.47 -16.37
C GLY A 394 -6.75 -1.18 -16.73
N GLY A 395 -6.38 -1.33 -17.99
CA GLY A 395 -5.07 -0.94 -18.51
C GLY A 395 -4.97 0.51 -19.02
N LEU A 396 -6.06 1.27 -19.04
CA LEU A 396 -6.11 2.67 -19.51
C LEU A 396 -6.05 3.64 -18.32
N PHE A 397 -5.60 4.87 -18.59
CA PHE A 397 -5.60 5.96 -17.60
C PHE A 397 -6.94 6.67 -17.61
N ILE A 398 -7.79 6.38 -16.61
CA ILE A 398 -9.13 6.95 -16.50
C ILE A 398 -9.30 7.50 -15.07
N PRO A 399 -8.81 8.73 -14.79
CA PRO A 399 -8.90 9.36 -13.48
C PRO A 399 -10.34 9.48 -12.96
N GLY A 400 -11.31 9.67 -13.87
CA GLY A 400 -12.73 9.83 -13.50
C GLY A 400 -13.31 8.71 -12.64
N ARG A 401 -12.69 7.52 -12.59
CA ARG A 401 -13.09 6.42 -11.69
C ARG A 401 -13.04 6.83 -10.21
N TRP A 402 -12.11 7.69 -9.85
CA TRP A 402 -11.87 8.14 -8.48
C TRP A 402 -12.74 9.30 -8.06
N LEU A 403 -13.57 9.83 -8.97
CA LEU A 403 -14.55 10.88 -8.67
C LEU A 403 -15.89 10.30 -8.20
N ALA A 404 -16.07 8.98 -8.29
CA ALA A 404 -17.21 8.29 -7.69
C ALA A 404 -16.99 8.16 -6.17
N GLU A 405 -18.07 8.36 -5.39
CA GLU A 405 -18.03 8.36 -3.92
C GLU A 405 -17.46 7.06 -3.34
N ASP A 406 -17.80 5.92 -3.93
CA ASP A 406 -17.39 4.59 -3.45
C ASP A 406 -16.14 4.02 -4.13
N ALA A 407 -15.38 4.83 -4.88
CA ALA A 407 -14.21 4.34 -5.59
C ALA A 407 -13.17 3.67 -4.67
N ASP A 408 -13.00 4.20 -3.46
CA ASP A 408 -12.07 3.69 -2.43
C ASP A 408 -12.61 2.45 -1.69
N HIS A 409 -13.89 2.08 -1.87
CA HIS A 409 -14.47 0.86 -1.29
C HIS A 409 -14.30 -0.37 -2.20
N ASP A 410 -14.03 -0.16 -3.50
CA ASP A 410 -13.85 -1.24 -4.46
C ASP A 410 -12.55 -2.01 -4.15
N PRO A 411 -12.59 -3.33 -3.86
CA PRO A 411 -11.38 -4.13 -3.59
C PRO A 411 -10.42 -4.19 -4.79
N ARG A 412 -10.89 -3.85 -6.00
CA ARG A 412 -10.09 -3.73 -7.23
C ARG A 412 -9.41 -2.35 -7.35
N MET A 413 -9.64 -1.44 -6.41
CA MET A 413 -9.16 -0.06 -6.42
C MET A 413 -8.48 0.27 -5.08
N ALA A 414 -7.46 -0.50 -4.73
CA ALA A 414 -6.82 -0.45 -3.41
C ALA A 414 -5.33 -0.01 -3.48
N PRO A 415 -5.00 1.22 -3.93
CA PRO A 415 -3.62 1.70 -4.09
C PRO A 415 -2.85 1.78 -2.77
N PHE A 416 -3.57 1.90 -1.65
CA PHE A 416 -3.02 1.94 -0.29
C PHE A 416 -3.45 0.74 0.59
N GLY A 417 -4.18 -0.22 0.00
CA GLY A 417 -4.84 -1.32 0.73
C GLY A 417 -6.02 -0.87 1.58
N HIS A 418 -6.78 -1.81 2.14
CA HIS A 418 -7.93 -1.53 3.03
C HIS A 418 -7.83 -2.25 4.38
N GLY A 419 -8.77 -1.92 5.28
CA GLY A 419 -8.90 -2.51 6.61
C GLY A 419 -7.75 -2.17 7.55
N GLU A 420 -7.54 -3.01 8.56
CA GLU A 420 -6.48 -2.84 9.58
C GLU A 420 -5.06 -2.84 9.00
N GLY A 421 -4.91 -3.38 7.78
CA GLY A 421 -3.65 -3.41 7.02
C GLY A 421 -3.43 -2.21 6.10
N ARG A 422 -4.38 -1.26 6.02
CA ARG A 422 -4.26 -0.05 5.19
C ARG A 422 -3.06 0.79 5.60
N CYS A 423 -2.39 1.37 4.60
CA CYS A 423 -1.24 2.26 4.79
C CYS A 423 -1.59 3.42 5.72
N PRO A 424 -0.84 3.66 6.82
CA PRO A 424 -1.13 4.76 7.73
C PRO A 424 -0.78 6.14 7.16
N GLY A 425 0.03 6.18 6.08
CA GLY A 425 0.44 7.42 5.40
C GLY A 425 -0.28 7.65 4.07
N ASP A 426 -1.43 7.02 3.84
CA ASP A 426 -2.17 7.09 2.58
C ASP A 426 -2.56 8.53 2.21
N ARG A 427 -3.22 9.25 3.13
CA ARG A 427 -3.68 10.63 2.93
C ARG A 427 -2.49 11.58 2.77
N LEU A 428 -1.50 11.50 3.66
CA LEU A 428 -0.31 12.34 3.58
C LEU A 428 0.46 12.11 2.27
N GLY A 429 0.64 10.85 1.86
CA GLY A 429 1.33 10.51 0.61
C GLY A 429 0.59 11.00 -0.62
N LEU A 430 -0.74 10.83 -0.67
CA LEU A 430 -1.59 11.34 -1.75
C LEU A 430 -1.55 12.86 -1.83
N LEU A 431 -1.72 13.54 -0.70
CA LEU A 431 -1.66 15.00 -0.61
C LEU A 431 -0.30 15.53 -1.04
N ALA A 432 0.80 14.95 -0.55
CA ALA A 432 2.16 15.35 -0.93
C ALA A 432 2.43 15.15 -2.43
N ALA A 433 2.03 14.02 -3.01
CA ALA A 433 2.19 13.76 -4.43
C ALA A 433 1.34 14.70 -5.30
N ALA A 434 0.08 14.93 -4.92
CA ALA A 434 -0.79 15.88 -5.60
C ALA A 434 -0.25 17.31 -5.51
N GLU A 435 0.26 17.73 -4.35
CA GLU A 435 0.82 19.06 -4.15
C GLU A 435 2.10 19.27 -4.96
N VAL A 436 3.01 18.30 -5.01
CA VAL A 436 4.19 18.40 -5.90
C VAL A 436 3.77 18.51 -7.37
N CYS A 437 2.74 17.75 -7.80
CA CYS A 437 2.20 17.91 -9.15
C CYS A 437 1.59 19.31 -9.35
N ALA A 438 0.83 19.82 -8.37
CA ALA A 438 0.19 21.13 -8.44
C ALA A 438 1.22 22.26 -8.56
N GLN A 439 2.29 22.22 -7.77
CA GLN A 439 3.38 23.20 -7.84
C GLN A 439 4.01 23.29 -9.23
N LEU A 440 4.09 22.17 -9.95
CA LEU A 440 4.59 22.13 -11.32
C LEU A 440 3.53 22.63 -12.31
N LEU A 441 2.28 22.18 -12.15
CA LEU A 441 1.21 22.39 -13.13
C LEU A 441 0.50 23.75 -13.03
N ARG A 442 0.63 24.50 -11.91
CA ARG A 442 -0.02 25.82 -11.75
C ARG A 442 0.45 26.87 -12.76
N GLU A 443 1.74 26.84 -13.10
CA GLU A 443 2.35 27.80 -14.03
C GLU A 443 2.95 27.12 -15.26
N HIS A 444 2.92 25.79 -15.33
CA HIS A 444 3.51 25.04 -16.43
C HIS A 444 2.57 23.95 -16.93
N ARG A 445 2.76 23.57 -18.19
CA ARG A 445 2.23 22.37 -18.79
C ARG A 445 3.36 21.40 -19.07
N VAL A 446 3.08 20.10 -18.90
CA VAL A 446 3.97 19.04 -19.36
C VAL A 446 3.68 18.81 -20.85
N THR A 447 4.62 19.20 -21.71
CA THR A 447 4.45 19.20 -23.18
C THR A 447 5.08 17.98 -23.86
N ALA A 448 6.04 17.32 -23.20
CA ALA A 448 6.65 16.10 -23.71
C ALA A 448 7.08 15.17 -22.57
N GLY A 449 7.15 13.88 -22.89
CA GLY A 449 7.58 12.85 -21.97
C GLY A 449 8.29 11.71 -22.68
N ARG A 450 9.25 11.09 -21.99
CA ARG A 450 9.81 9.78 -22.34
C ARG A 450 9.66 8.84 -21.13
N PRO A 451 9.39 7.53 -21.34
CA PRO A 451 9.11 6.88 -22.63
C PRO A 451 7.80 7.37 -23.26
N ARG A 452 7.64 7.18 -24.58
CA ARG A 452 6.37 7.51 -25.26
C ARG A 452 5.28 6.53 -24.86
N LEU A 453 4.08 7.06 -24.60
CA LEU A 453 2.89 6.28 -24.30
C LEU A 453 1.85 6.51 -25.39
N ASP A 454 1.04 5.49 -25.67
CA ASP A 454 -0.16 5.60 -26.50
C ASP A 454 -1.37 5.66 -25.56
N PRO A 455 -2.09 6.81 -25.49
CA PRO A 455 -3.21 6.98 -24.56
C PRO A 455 -4.43 6.11 -24.90
N HIS A 456 -4.51 5.57 -26.11
CA HIS A 456 -5.65 4.76 -26.57
C HIS A 456 -5.39 3.25 -26.45
N ARG A 457 -4.22 2.84 -25.96
CA ARG A 457 -3.87 1.44 -25.75
C ARG A 457 -3.63 1.14 -24.27
N PRO A 458 -3.79 -0.14 -23.86
CA PRO A 458 -3.40 -0.56 -22.52
C PRO A 458 -1.94 -0.18 -22.24
N LEU A 459 -1.73 0.58 -21.17
CA LEU A 459 -0.43 1.06 -20.75
C LEU A 459 0.52 -0.10 -20.44
N PRO A 460 1.85 0.11 -20.53
CA PRO A 460 2.82 -0.89 -20.11
C PRO A 460 2.57 -1.36 -18.68
N GLY A 461 2.66 -2.67 -18.42
CA GLY A 461 2.49 -3.25 -17.08
C GLY A 461 3.64 -2.90 -16.12
N THR A 462 4.68 -2.23 -16.60
CA THR A 462 5.76 -1.70 -15.77
C THR A 462 6.20 -0.37 -16.37
N LEU A 463 6.36 0.63 -15.51
CA LEU A 463 6.79 1.97 -15.90
C LEU A 463 7.94 2.40 -14.98
N GLU A 464 9.15 2.23 -15.47
CA GLU A 464 10.38 2.50 -14.70
C GLU A 464 10.65 4.01 -14.62
N SER A 465 10.56 4.57 -13.41
CA SER A 465 10.59 6.02 -13.20
C SER A 465 11.95 6.64 -13.47
N SER A 466 13.05 5.91 -13.29
CA SER A 466 14.40 6.44 -13.55
C SER A 466 14.66 6.78 -15.03
N GLY A 467 13.92 6.17 -15.95
CA GLY A 467 13.96 6.51 -17.38
C GLY A 467 13.01 7.63 -17.79
N ILE A 468 12.30 8.25 -16.84
CA ILE A 468 11.34 9.31 -17.13
C ILE A 468 12.05 10.65 -17.32
N HIS A 469 11.81 11.26 -18.47
CA HIS A 469 12.23 12.62 -18.79
C HIS A 469 11.01 13.41 -19.26
N LEU A 470 10.77 14.55 -18.62
CA LEU A 470 9.63 15.41 -18.91
C LEU A 470 10.11 16.76 -19.43
N THR A 471 9.28 17.42 -20.22
CA THR A 471 9.47 18.81 -20.65
C THR A 471 8.31 19.65 -20.15
N LEU A 472 8.63 20.75 -19.49
CA LEU A 472 7.71 21.76 -18.98
C LEU A 472 7.78 23.00 -19.89
N ALA A 473 6.62 23.57 -20.21
CA ALA A 473 6.50 24.89 -20.83
C ALA A 473 5.60 25.76 -19.94
N ARG A 474 5.80 27.08 -19.89
CA ARG A 474 4.89 27.96 -19.14
C ARG A 474 3.48 27.87 -19.73
N ALA A 475 2.49 27.80 -18.84
CA ALA A 475 1.07 27.61 -19.17
C ALA A 475 0.41 28.90 -19.67
#